data_AF-A0A8B1PAJ9-F1
#
_entry.id   AF-A0A8B1PAJ9-F1
#
_cell.length_a   1.000
_cell.length_b   1.000
_cell.length_c   1.000
_cell.angle_alpha   90.00
_cell.angle_beta   90.00
_cell.angle_gamma   90.00
#
_symmetry.space_group_name_H-M   'P 1'
#
loop_
_entity.id
_entity.type
_entity.pdbx_description
1 polymer ?
#
loop_
_entity_poly.entity_id
_entity_poly.type
_entity_poly.pdbx_seq_one_letter_code
_entity_poly.pdbx_strand_id
1 'polypeptide(L)'
;MTFDVKPEDLDGFGKLVARAAQDTGQGKEYVHKNGDMGAVTGQGLILWMTNLHPQAMDSVDKMLKRMSSLLDASAEELKKSARHYQQTDHEQASKMDGTYPASKR
;
A
#
# COMPACT_ATOMS: atom_id res chain seq x y z
N MET A 1 11.64 24.12 -15.45
CA MET A 1 10.73 23.16 -14.79
C MET A 1 10.73 23.52 -13.32
N THR A 2 9.58 23.89 -12.77
CA THR A 2 9.46 24.18 -11.33
C THR A 2 8.91 22.91 -10.68
N PHE A 3 9.65 22.34 -9.75
CA PHE A 3 9.22 21.19 -8.98
C PHE A 3 8.27 21.71 -7.90
N ASP A 4 6.98 21.38 -8.00
CA ASP A 4 5.93 21.76 -7.06
C ASP A 4 5.27 20.49 -6.53
N VAL A 5 5.24 20.34 -5.20
CA VAL A 5 4.70 19.16 -4.53
C VAL A 5 3.59 19.60 -3.62
N LYS A 6 2.39 19.07 -3.87
CA LYS A 6 1.23 19.29 -3.02
C LYS A 6 1.13 18.18 -1.98
N PRO A 7 1.29 18.48 -0.67
CA PRO A 7 1.21 17.45 0.35
C PRO A 7 -0.13 16.72 0.39
N GLU A 8 -1.23 17.40 0.05
CA GLU A 8 -2.56 16.80 -0.05
C GLU A 8 -2.64 15.71 -1.13
N ASP A 9 -1.93 15.85 -2.24
CA ASP A 9 -1.90 14.86 -3.32
C ASP A 9 -1.12 13.62 -2.87
N LEU A 10 -0.01 13.80 -2.13
CA LEU A 10 0.76 12.71 -1.53
C LEU A 10 -0.05 11.94 -0.47
N ASP A 11 -0.76 12.64 0.41
CA ASP A 11 -1.63 12.02 1.42
C ASP A 11 -2.82 11.29 0.76
N GLY A 12 -3.42 11.90 -0.27
CA GLY A 12 -4.48 11.31 -1.06
C GLY A 12 -4.04 10.02 -1.76
N PHE A 13 -2.90 10.05 -2.44
CA PHE A 13 -2.33 8.87 -3.07
C PHE A 13 -1.94 7.80 -2.04
N GLY A 14 -1.34 8.18 -0.91
CA GLY A 14 -1.04 7.27 0.20
C GLY A 14 -2.26 6.51 0.71
N LYS A 15 -3.43 7.15 0.80
CA LYS A 15 -4.70 6.48 1.15
C LYS A 15 -5.14 5.45 0.12
N LEU A 16 -4.96 5.73 -1.18
CA LEU A 16 -5.27 4.77 -2.24
C LEU A 16 -4.34 3.55 -2.17
N VAL A 17 -3.05 3.78 -1.91
CA VAL A 17 -2.07 2.70 -1.72
C VAL A 17 -2.40 1.85 -0.48
N ALA A 18 -2.78 2.49 0.64
CA ALA A 18 -3.22 1.78 1.83
C ALA A 18 -4.48 0.95 1.59
N ARG A 19 -5.45 1.47 0.82
CA ARG A 19 -6.63 0.70 0.39
C ARG A 19 -6.22 -0.52 -0.44
N ALA A 20 -5.31 -0.36 -1.39
CA ALA A 20 -4.83 -1.49 -2.18
C ALA A 20 -4.16 -2.57 -1.31
N ALA A 21 -3.44 -2.19 -0.25
CA ALA A 21 -2.90 -3.15 0.73
C ALA A 21 -4.02 -3.95 1.40
N GLN A 22 -5.09 -3.28 1.83
CA GLN A 22 -6.27 -3.94 2.41
C GLN A 22 -6.95 -4.89 1.42
N ASP A 23 -7.13 -4.47 0.16
CA ASP A 23 -7.72 -5.30 -0.90
C ASP A 23 -6.87 -6.57 -1.13
N THR A 24 -5.55 -6.45 -1.03
CA THR A 24 -4.63 -7.59 -1.13
C THR A 24 -4.83 -8.57 0.03
N GLY A 25 -5.04 -8.06 1.25
CA GLY A 25 -5.38 -8.86 2.43
C GLY A 25 -6.71 -9.61 2.26
N GLN A 26 -7.74 -8.94 1.74
CA GLN A 26 -9.04 -9.56 1.43
C GLN A 26 -8.92 -10.63 0.34
N GLY A 27 -8.11 -10.36 -0.70
CA GLY A 27 -7.81 -11.34 -1.74
C GLY A 27 -7.14 -12.60 -1.18
N LYS A 28 -6.22 -12.43 -0.23
CA LYS A 28 -5.59 -13.56 0.48
C LYS A 28 -6.63 -14.38 1.25
N GLU A 29 -7.51 -13.72 1.99
CA GLU A 29 -8.58 -14.40 2.73
C GLU A 29 -9.53 -15.14 1.80
N TYR A 30 -9.89 -14.55 0.66
CA TYR A 30 -10.71 -15.19 -0.37
C TYR A 30 -10.04 -16.45 -0.93
N VAL A 31 -8.77 -16.37 -1.29
CA VAL A 31 -7.98 -17.51 -1.80
C VAL A 31 -7.92 -18.61 -0.74
N HIS A 32 -7.64 -18.26 0.51
CA HIS A 32 -7.58 -19.23 1.61
C HIS A 32 -8.93 -19.92 1.86
N LYS A 33 -10.05 -19.18 1.74
CA LYS A 33 -11.39 -19.70 1.98
C LYS A 33 -11.94 -20.55 0.83
N ASN A 34 -11.65 -20.18 -0.41
CA ASN A 34 -12.28 -20.77 -1.61
C ASN A 34 -11.35 -21.61 -2.47
N GLY A 35 -10.03 -21.55 -2.20
CA GLY A 35 -9.04 -22.25 -3.01
C GLY A 35 -8.68 -23.64 -2.49
N ASP A 36 -9.37 -24.19 -1.50
CA ASP A 36 -9.21 -25.60 -1.16
C ASP A 36 -10.00 -26.48 -2.14
N MET A 37 -9.33 -27.46 -2.76
CA MET A 37 -9.95 -28.44 -3.66
C MET A 37 -10.35 -29.74 -2.93
N GLY A 38 -9.98 -29.90 -1.65
CA GLY A 38 -10.18 -31.12 -0.89
C GLY A 38 -9.36 -32.31 -1.41
N ALA A 39 -9.63 -33.49 -0.86
CA ALA A 39 -8.99 -34.73 -1.30
C ALA A 39 -9.61 -35.20 -2.64
N VAL A 40 -8.89 -34.98 -3.74
CA VAL A 40 -9.28 -35.48 -5.06
C VAL A 40 -8.80 -36.92 -5.20
N THR A 41 -9.71 -37.87 -5.44
CA THR A 41 -9.41 -39.29 -5.68
C THR A 41 -9.58 -39.62 -7.17
N GLY A 42 -8.62 -40.34 -7.77
CA GLY A 42 -8.63 -40.66 -9.20
C GLY A 42 -7.27 -41.06 -9.76
N GLN A 43 -7.15 -41.18 -11.09
CA GLN A 43 -5.91 -41.47 -11.82
C GLN A 43 -5.87 -40.60 -13.10
N GLY A 44 -4.67 -40.23 -13.57
CA GLY A 44 -4.48 -39.45 -14.81
C GLY A 44 -4.12 -37.97 -14.61
N LEU A 45 -4.06 -37.22 -15.72
CA LEU A 45 -3.58 -35.81 -15.77
C LEU A 45 -4.32 -34.86 -14.80
N ILE A 46 -5.61 -35.11 -14.56
CA ILE A 46 -6.42 -34.30 -13.63
C ILE A 46 -5.89 -34.45 -12.19
N LEU A 47 -5.56 -35.66 -11.74
CA LEU A 47 -4.99 -35.90 -10.41
C LEU A 47 -3.59 -35.28 -10.26
N TRP A 48 -2.79 -35.33 -11.33
CA TRP A 48 -1.48 -34.71 -11.34
C TRP A 48 -1.58 -33.18 -11.21
N MET A 49 -2.51 -32.55 -11.93
CA MET A 49 -2.77 -31.12 -11.84
C MET A 49 -3.29 -30.71 -10.45
N THR A 50 -4.16 -31.50 -9.83
CA THR A 50 -4.64 -31.23 -8.46
C THR A 50 -3.52 -31.37 -7.42
N ASN A 51 -2.50 -32.20 -7.66
CA ASN A 51 -1.32 -32.27 -6.79
C ASN A 51 -0.40 -31.04 -6.90
N LEU A 52 -0.45 -30.29 -8.01
CA LEU A 52 0.29 -29.02 -8.16
C LEU A 52 -0.43 -27.84 -7.50
N HIS A 53 -1.74 -27.98 -7.27
CA HIS A 53 -2.59 -26.93 -6.71
C HIS A 53 -2.10 -26.37 -5.36
N PRO A 54 -1.68 -27.19 -4.36
CA PRO A 54 -1.15 -26.67 -3.10
C PRO A 54 0.09 -25.77 -3.28
N GLN A 55 0.96 -26.10 -4.23
CA GLN A 55 2.16 -25.30 -4.51
C GLN A 55 1.82 -23.97 -5.19
N ALA A 56 0.83 -23.97 -6.09
CA ALA A 56 0.31 -22.76 -6.68
C ALA A 56 -0.35 -21.85 -5.61
N MET A 57 -1.14 -22.44 -4.72
CA MET A 57 -1.79 -21.74 -3.61
C MET A 57 -0.78 -21.10 -2.64
N ASP A 58 0.27 -21.82 -2.26
CA ASP A 58 1.37 -21.29 -1.43
C ASP A 58 2.10 -20.12 -2.14
N SER A 59 2.31 -20.22 -3.45
CA SER A 59 2.92 -19.16 -4.25
C SER A 59 2.05 -17.90 -4.28
N VAL A 60 0.74 -18.06 -4.43
CA VAL A 60 -0.23 -16.95 -4.40
C VAL A 60 -0.26 -16.31 -3.02
N ASP A 61 -0.29 -17.11 -1.94
CA ASP A 61 -0.27 -16.59 -0.57
C ASP A 61 0.97 -15.73 -0.29
N LYS A 62 2.15 -16.24 -0.66
CA LYS A 62 3.43 -15.52 -0.51
C LYS A 62 3.45 -14.23 -1.31
N MET A 63 2.94 -14.25 -2.54
CA MET A 63 2.85 -13.07 -3.39
C MET A 63 1.94 -12.00 -2.77
N LEU A 64 0.73 -12.37 -2.36
CA LEU A 64 -0.24 -11.45 -1.75
C LEU A 64 0.28 -10.87 -0.44
N LYS A 65 0.92 -11.70 0.39
CA LYS A 65 1.57 -11.24 1.64
C LYS A 65 2.67 -10.21 1.36
N ARG A 66 3.53 -10.47 0.37
CA ARG A 66 4.60 -9.55 -0.02
C ARG A 66 4.04 -8.24 -0.59
N MET A 67 3.02 -8.32 -1.42
CA MET A 67 2.36 -7.15 -2.01
C MET A 67 1.69 -6.28 -0.94
N SER A 68 0.96 -6.87 0.01
CA SER A 68 0.39 -6.13 1.16
C SER A 68 1.49 -5.39 1.93
N SER A 69 2.58 -6.08 2.29
CA SER A 69 3.68 -5.46 3.04
C SER A 69 4.36 -4.31 2.29
N LEU A 70 4.55 -4.42 0.98
CA LEU A 70 5.14 -3.37 0.15
C LEU A 70 4.22 -2.15 0.03
N LEU A 71 2.92 -2.39 -0.15
CA LEU A 71 1.92 -1.32 -0.25
C LEU A 71 1.78 -0.59 1.09
N ASP A 72 1.72 -1.30 2.22
CA ASP A 72 1.67 -0.70 3.55
C ASP A 72 2.89 0.20 3.81
N ALA A 73 4.10 -0.30 3.51
CA ALA A 73 5.33 0.47 3.65
C ALA A 73 5.34 1.71 2.73
N SER A 74 4.87 1.56 1.49
CA SER A 74 4.79 2.66 0.53
C SER A 74 3.79 3.74 0.98
N ALA A 75 2.64 3.34 1.51
CA ALA A 75 1.65 4.27 2.07
C ALA A 75 2.21 5.03 3.28
N GLU A 76 2.97 4.36 4.15
CA GLU A 76 3.63 4.99 5.29
C GLU A 76 4.67 6.03 4.84
N GLU A 77 5.50 5.71 3.86
CA GLU A 77 6.50 6.65 3.32
C GLU A 77 5.83 7.84 2.62
N LEU A 78 4.78 7.63 1.83
CA LEU A 78 4.01 8.73 1.23
C LEU A 78 3.45 9.69 2.29
N LYS A 79 2.95 9.14 3.39
CA LYS A 79 2.46 9.93 4.53
C LYS A 79 3.58 10.71 5.23
N LYS A 80 4.77 10.09 5.39
CA LYS A 80 5.96 10.78 5.94
C LYS A 80 6.41 11.91 5.01
N SER A 81 6.45 11.68 3.70
CA SER A 81 6.79 12.71 2.72
C SER A 81 5.80 13.87 2.74
N ALA A 82 4.49 13.59 2.77
CA ALA A 82 3.46 14.64 2.88
C ALA A 82 3.68 15.52 4.13
N ARG A 83 3.93 14.89 5.29
CA ARG A 83 4.24 15.61 6.54
C ARG A 83 5.50 16.45 6.43
N HIS A 84 6.55 15.92 5.80
CA HIS A 84 7.81 16.63 5.63
C HIS A 84 7.62 17.92 4.81
N TYR A 85 6.89 17.86 3.70
CA TYR A 85 6.58 19.04 2.89
C TYR A 85 5.70 20.04 3.67
N GLN A 86 4.64 19.58 4.34
CA GLN A 86 3.80 20.46 5.18
C GLN A 86 4.60 21.20 6.25
N GLN A 87 5.48 20.48 6.94
CA GLN A 87 6.31 21.07 7.98
C GLN A 87 7.28 22.09 7.39
N THR A 88 7.91 21.76 6.27
CA THR A 88 8.84 22.67 5.58
C THR A 88 8.12 23.95 5.15
N ASP A 89 6.96 23.83 4.50
CA ASP A 89 6.16 24.98 4.08
C ASP A 89 5.74 25.84 5.26
N HIS A 90 5.31 25.23 6.37
CA HIS A 90 4.96 25.95 7.59
C HIS A 90 6.16 26.68 8.21
N GLU A 91 7.34 26.04 8.25
CA GLU A 91 8.57 26.65 8.76
C GLU A 91 9.03 27.83 7.89
N GLN A 92 8.92 27.72 6.56
CA GLN A 92 9.24 28.83 5.66
C GLN A 92 8.24 29.98 5.79
N ALA A 93 6.94 29.68 5.87
CA ALA A 93 5.91 30.70 6.11
C ALA A 93 6.16 31.45 7.42
N SER A 94 6.44 30.74 8.52
CA SER A 94 6.75 31.32 9.82
C SER A 94 7.99 32.23 9.80
N LYS A 95 9.07 31.81 9.12
CA LYS A 95 10.26 32.65 8.91
C LYS A 95 9.92 33.93 8.15
N MET A 96 9.09 33.83 7.11
CA MET A 96 8.67 34.96 6.31
C MET A 96 7.82 35.94 7.12
N ASP A 97 6.85 35.43 7.88
CA ASP A 97 6.03 36.22 8.80
C ASP A 97 6.89 36.98 9.81
N GLY A 98 7.96 36.35 10.31
CA GLY A 98 8.92 36.97 11.21
C GLY A 98 9.76 38.10 10.60
N THR A 99 9.80 38.23 9.27
CA THR A 99 10.46 39.36 8.59
C THR A 99 9.56 40.59 8.47
N TYR A 100 8.24 40.43 8.64
CA TYR A 100 7.33 41.57 8.59
C TYR A 100 7.40 42.35 9.91
N PRO A 101 7.38 43.70 9.86
CA PRO A 101 7.35 44.51 11.07
C PRO A 101 6.07 44.20 11.86
N ALA A 102 6.17 44.19 13.20
CA ALA A 102 5.02 43.96 14.07
C ALA A 102 3.89 44.93 13.70
N SER A 103 2.77 44.41 13.20
CA SER A 103 1.65 45.24 12.79
C SER A 103 1.15 46.01 14.01
N LYS A 104 1.08 47.34 13.92
CA LYS A 104 0.47 48.16 14.96
C LYS A 104 -1.01 47.76 15.08
N ARG A 105 -1.35 47.11 16.19
CA ARG A 105 -2.72 46.96 16.66
C ARG A 105 -3.16 48.23 17.36
#